data_AF-A0A497NKJ4-F1
#
_entry.id   AF-A0A497NKJ4-F1
#
_cell.length_a   1.000
_cell.length_b   1.000
_cell.length_c   1.000
_cell.angle_alpha   90.00
_cell.angle_beta   90.00
_cell.angle_gamma   90.00
#
_symmetry.space_group_name_H-M   'P 1'
#
loop_
_entity.id
_entity.type
_entity.pdbx_description
1 polymer ?
#
loop_
_entity_poly.entity_id
_entity_poly.type
_entity_poly.pdbx_seq_one_letter_code
_entity_poly.pdbx_strand_id
1 'polypeptide(L)'
;MKSLAKIKKWFGSRKTKSKKRYEEEKREFEMAMGKPFIIIKIEIPKGFEDQRAQFLSLEKDEDFLEEIRDLIKKRLTYEKRGVKPT
;
A
#
# COMPACT_ATOMS: atom_id res chain seq x y z
N MET A 1 8.64 -6.75 -41.32
CA MET A 1 7.75 -6.50 -40.16
C MET A 1 8.56 -6.10 -38.90
N LYS A 2 9.06 -4.87 -38.78
CA LYS A 2 9.82 -4.41 -37.58
C LYS A 2 9.26 -3.14 -36.91
N SER A 3 8.18 -2.54 -37.45
CA SER A 3 7.66 -1.24 -37.01
C SER A 3 6.55 -1.33 -35.94
N LEU A 4 5.60 -2.26 -36.07
CA LEU A 4 4.43 -2.38 -35.17
C LEU A 4 4.79 -2.72 -33.71
N ALA A 5 5.77 -3.60 -33.49
CA ALA A 5 6.22 -3.98 -32.15
C ALA A 5 6.88 -2.80 -31.38
N LYS A 6 7.56 -1.90 -32.11
CA LYS A 6 8.24 -0.73 -31.55
C LYS A 6 7.23 0.35 -31.11
N ILE A 7 6.17 0.51 -31.90
CA ILE A 7 5.05 1.43 -31.62
C ILE A 7 4.25 0.96 -30.40
N LYS A 8 3.89 -0.33 -30.32
CA LYS A 8 3.15 -0.89 -29.16
C LYS A 8 3.91 -0.75 -27.84
N LYS A 9 5.24 -0.93 -27.85
CA LYS A 9 6.11 -0.74 -26.68
C LYS A 9 6.19 0.73 -26.23
N TRP A 10 6.13 1.68 -27.16
CA TRP A 10 6.17 3.12 -26.86
C TRP A 10 4.84 3.65 -26.30
N PHE A 11 3.70 3.15 -26.80
CA PHE A 11 2.38 3.52 -26.26
C PHE A 11 2.08 2.85 -24.91
N GLY A 12 2.51 1.59 -24.71
CA GLY A 12 2.34 0.89 -23.43
C GLY A 12 3.14 1.52 -22.29
N SER A 13 4.38 1.95 -22.55
CA SER A 13 5.23 2.60 -21.54
C SER A 13 4.77 4.01 -21.15
N ARG A 14 4.14 4.76 -22.07
CA ARG A 14 3.59 6.10 -21.79
C ARG A 14 2.36 6.05 -20.87
N LYS A 15 1.44 5.10 -21.08
CA LYS A 15 0.24 4.92 -20.24
C LYS A 15 0.57 4.51 -18.80
N THR A 16 1.57 3.65 -18.60
CA THR A 16 1.97 3.23 -17.25
C THR A 16 2.66 4.34 -16.47
N LYS A 17 3.51 5.14 -17.15
CA LYS A 17 4.17 6.30 -16.52
C LYS A 17 3.19 7.42 -16.16
N SER A 18 2.19 7.68 -17.01
CA SER A 18 1.17 8.69 -16.71
C SER A 18 0.27 8.26 -15.56
N LYS A 19 -0.09 6.97 -15.46
CA LYS A 19 -0.90 6.45 -14.36
C LYS A 19 -0.20 6.53 -13.01
N LYS A 20 1.10 6.20 -12.96
CA LYS A 20 1.92 6.34 -11.74
C LYS A 20 2.00 7.78 -11.26
N ARG A 21 2.28 8.73 -12.17
CA ARG A 21 2.30 10.17 -11.84
C ARG A 21 0.96 10.66 -11.31
N TYR A 22 -0.13 10.23 -11.93
CA TYR A 22 -1.48 10.58 -11.47
C TYR A 22 -1.79 10.03 -10.06
N GLU A 23 -1.40 8.78 -9.78
CA GLU A 23 -1.56 8.17 -8.44
C GLU A 23 -0.70 8.86 -7.37
N GLU A 24 0.52 9.27 -7.72
CA GLU A 24 1.42 10.04 -6.86
C GLU A 24 0.87 11.44 -6.57
N GLU A 25 0.44 12.18 -7.59
CA GLU A 25 -0.16 13.52 -7.46
C GLU A 25 -1.46 13.48 -6.64
N LYS A 26 -2.32 12.47 -6.88
CA LYS A 26 -3.53 12.26 -6.10
C LYS A 26 -3.22 11.99 -4.63
N ARG A 27 -2.20 11.16 -4.37
CA ARG A 27 -1.74 10.88 -3.00
C ARG A 27 -1.24 12.15 -2.32
N GLU A 28 -0.41 12.95 -2.99
CA GLU A 28 0.11 14.21 -2.45
C GLU A 28 -1.03 15.18 -2.11
N PHE A 29 -2.02 15.29 -3.00
CA PHE A 29 -3.21 16.09 -2.77
C PHE A 29 -4.01 15.62 -1.54
N GLU A 30 -4.30 14.33 -1.42
CA GLU A 30 -5.03 13.77 -0.27
C GLU A 30 -4.27 13.98 1.05
N MET A 31 -2.95 13.79 1.04
CA MET A 31 -2.07 14.06 2.18
C MET A 31 -2.12 15.54 2.59
N ALA A 32 -2.10 16.46 1.62
CA ALA A 32 -2.13 17.91 1.85
C ALA A 32 -3.51 18.41 2.34
N MET A 33 -4.59 17.75 1.93
CA MET A 33 -5.97 18.06 2.34
C MET A 33 -6.33 17.57 3.75
N GLY A 34 -5.33 17.22 4.57
CA GLY A 34 -5.53 16.83 5.97
C GLY A 34 -5.98 15.38 6.17
N LYS A 35 -5.87 14.53 5.14
CA LYS A 35 -6.10 13.08 5.25
C LYS A 35 -4.79 12.31 5.02
N PRO A 36 -3.80 12.45 5.91
CA PRO A 36 -2.55 11.73 5.75
C PRO A 36 -2.80 10.22 5.87
N PHE A 37 -2.24 9.45 4.95
CA PHE A 37 -2.29 7.99 4.96
C PHE A 37 -0.95 7.37 4.58
N ILE A 38 -0.75 6.16 5.06
CA ILE A 38 0.40 5.33 4.75
C ILE A 38 -0.07 4.09 3.99
N ILE A 39 0.80 3.56 3.13
CA ILE A 39 0.60 2.27 2.47
C ILE A 39 1.65 1.32 3.02
N ILE A 40 1.21 0.19 3.57
CA ILE A 40 2.09 -0.84 4.11
C ILE A 40 1.93 -2.08 3.24
N LYS A 41 3.02 -2.56 2.64
CA LYS A 41 3.05 -3.86 1.98
C LYS A 41 3.54 -4.89 2.99
N ILE A 42 2.70 -5.87 3.29
CA ILE A 42 3.03 -6.99 4.18
C ILE A 42 3.23 -8.22 3.29
N GLU A 43 4.34 -8.93 3.50
CA GLU A 43 4.61 -10.21 2.83
C GLU A 43 4.31 -11.35 3.78
N ILE A 44 3.97 -12.51 3.22
CA ILE A 44 3.71 -13.69 4.04
C ILE A 44 4.98 -14.04 4.85
N PRO A 45 4.86 -14.26 6.17
CA PRO A 45 6.00 -14.65 6.98
C PRO A 45 6.54 -16.02 6.56
N LYS A 46 7.85 -16.22 6.72
CA LYS A 46 8.49 -17.52 6.47
C LYS A 46 7.90 -18.58 7.40
N GLY A 47 7.60 -19.75 6.86
CA GLY A 47 7.02 -20.88 7.61
C GLY A 47 5.50 -20.88 7.69
N PHE A 48 4.83 -19.95 6.99
CA PHE A 48 3.37 -19.87 6.89
C PHE A 48 2.89 -20.03 5.43
N GLU A 49 3.73 -20.54 4.53
CA GLU A 49 3.42 -20.66 3.10
C GLU A 49 2.18 -21.53 2.82
N ASP A 50 1.87 -22.48 3.71
CA ASP A 50 0.67 -23.31 3.70
C ASP A 50 -0.63 -22.52 3.95
N GLN A 51 -0.52 -21.36 4.62
CA GLN A 51 -1.63 -20.47 4.94
C GLN A 51 -1.79 -19.32 3.95
N ARG A 52 -1.21 -19.43 2.74
CA ARG A 52 -1.23 -18.38 1.73
C ARG A 52 -2.64 -17.86 1.42
N ALA A 53 -3.64 -18.74 1.34
CA ALA A 53 -5.00 -18.34 1.03
C ALA A 53 -5.60 -17.47 2.15
N GLN A 54 -5.42 -17.89 3.40
CA GLN A 54 -5.86 -17.18 4.60
C GLN A 54 -5.15 -15.82 4.72
N PHE A 55 -3.82 -15.79 4.49
CA PHE A 55 -3.06 -14.55 4.49
C PHE A 55 -3.58 -13.54 3.45
N LEU A 56 -3.88 -13.98 2.23
CA LEU A 56 -4.39 -13.10 1.19
C LEU A 56 -5.83 -12.64 1.46
N SER A 57 -6.66 -13.42 2.16
CA SER A 57 -8.01 -12.98 2.53
C SER A 57 -8.00 -11.84 3.56
N LEU A 58 -6.93 -11.69 4.35
CA LEU A 58 -6.80 -10.60 5.34
C LEU A 58 -6.87 -9.21 4.72
N GLU A 59 -6.57 -9.06 3.42
CA GLU A 59 -6.70 -7.76 2.72
C GLU A 59 -8.13 -7.21 2.74
N LYS A 60 -9.13 -8.07 2.91
CA LYS A 60 -10.56 -7.72 2.90
C LYS A 60 -11.26 -8.05 4.22
N ASP A 61 -10.52 -8.52 5.21
CA ASP A 61 -11.07 -8.89 6.51
C ASP A 61 -11.21 -7.63 7.37
N GLU A 62 -12.45 -7.21 7.62
CA GLU A 62 -12.73 -5.95 8.33
C GLU A 62 -12.27 -5.98 9.79
N ASP A 63 -12.38 -7.13 10.46
CA ASP A 63 -11.98 -7.30 11.85
C ASP A 63 -10.46 -7.18 11.97
N PHE A 64 -9.71 -7.89 11.11
CA PHE A 64 -8.26 -7.77 11.04
C PHE A 64 -7.81 -6.33 10.73
N LEU A 65 -8.48 -5.66 9.79
CA LEU A 65 -8.13 -4.28 9.43
C LEU A 65 -8.37 -3.30 10.59
N GLU A 66 -9.38 -3.54 11.44
CA GLU A 66 -9.61 -2.75 12.65
C GLU A 66 -8.54 -3.01 13.71
N GLU A 67 -8.10 -4.26 13.89
CA GLU A 67 -6.96 -4.58 14.78
C GLU A 67 -5.69 -3.82 14.39
N ILE A 68 -5.41 -3.71 13.08
CA ILE A 68 -4.26 -2.93 12.58
C ILE A 68 -4.43 -1.43 12.88
N ARG A 69 -5.63 -0.87 12.73
CA ARG A 69 -5.91 0.54 13.07
C ARG A 69 -5.70 0.81 14.55
N ASP A 70 -6.17 -0.09 15.41
CA ASP A 70 -5.98 0.01 16.86
C ASP A 70 -4.50 -0.10 17.25
N LEU A 71 -3.75 -0.99 16.61
CA LEU A 71 -2.30 -1.09 16.79
C LEU A 71 -1.59 0.22 16.45
N ILE A 72 -1.93 0.85 15.32
CA ILE A 72 -1.37 2.13 14.90
C ILE A 72 -1.74 3.23 15.93
N LYS A 73 -3.00 3.30 16.36
CA LYS A 73 -3.47 4.28 17.36
C LYS A 73 -2.74 4.13 18.68
N LYS A 74 -2.53 2.89 19.15
CA LYS A 74 -1.76 2.57 20.35
C LYS A 74 -0.32 3.05 20.22
N ARG A 75 0.32 2.75 19.08
CA ARG A 75 1.70 3.17 18.78
C ARG A 75 1.86 4.70 18.83
N LEU A 76 0.99 5.43 18.14
CA LEU A 76 1.01 6.91 18.13
C LEU A 76 0.72 7.51 19.51
N THR A 77 -0.13 6.86 20.30
CA THR A 77 -0.43 7.29 21.67
C THR A 77 0.80 7.17 22.57
N TYR A 78 1.57 6.09 22.44
CA TYR A 78 2.82 5.92 23.19
C TYR A 78 3.88 6.94 22.79
N GLU A 79 4.06 7.16 21.49
CA GLU A 79 5.00 8.17 20.98
C GLU A 79 4.63 9.57 21.49
N LYS A 80 3.34 9.93 21.48
CA LYS A 80 2.84 11.20 22.05
C LYS A 80 3.16 11.35 23.54
N ARG A 81 3.21 10.24 24.29
CA ARG A 81 3.50 10.21 25.73
C ARG A 81 4.99 10.06 26.04
N GLY A 82 5.86 9.99 25.03
CA GLY A 82 7.30 9.78 25.22
C GLY A 82 7.66 8.37 25.71
N VAL A 83 6.73 7.41 25.62
CA VAL A 83 6.95 6.02 26.05
C VAL A 83 7.31 5.20 24.82
N LYS A 84 8.38 4.39 24.88
CA LYS A 84 8.66 3.42 23.82
C LYS A 84 7.73 2.20 24.02
N PRO A 85 6.95 1.80 23.00
CA PRO A 85 6.23 0.53 23.06
C PRO A 85 7.27 -0.61 23.15
N THR A 86 7.19 -1.39 24.22
CA THR A 86 7.82 -2.71 24.33
C THR A 86 6.99 -3.76 23.60
#